data_AF-A0A2R2ISV1-F1
#
_entry.id   AF-A0A2R2ISV1-F1
#
_cell.length_a   1.000
_cell.length_b   1.000
_cell.length_c   1.000
_cell.angle_alpha   90.00
_cell.angle_beta   90.00
_cell.angle_gamma   90.00
#
_symmetry.space_group_name_H-M   'P 1'
#
loop_
_entity.id
_entity.type
_entity.pdbx_description
1 polymer ?
#
loop_
_entity_poly.entity_id
_entity_poly.type
_entity_poly.pdbx_seq_one_letter_code
_entity_poly.pdbx_strand_id
1 'polypeptide(L)'
;MLDEAADGRGLKVTIQTASLRNLSQNAAMWAALTDVSEQLDWYGNKLTPEEWKDLLTAGLRKTKVVPNLDGSGFVILGRRTSDMSIREMGELLELIYAFGAERGVKFGLGAAYGRRAA
;
A
#
# COMPACT_ATOMS: atom_id res chain seq x y z
N MET A 1 1.45 36.22 30.00
CA MET A 1 0.05 36.00 29.60
C MET A 1 0.10 34.81 28.66
N LEU A 2 -0.50 33.70 29.08
CA LEU A 2 -0.26 32.35 28.56
C LEU A 2 -0.79 32.19 27.12
N ASP A 3 -0.06 31.37 26.34
CA ASP A 3 -0.46 30.77 25.08
C ASP A 3 -1.89 30.20 25.14
N GLU A 4 -2.73 30.55 24.16
CA GLU A 4 -3.98 29.84 23.90
C GLU A 4 -3.90 29.23 22.49
N ALA A 5 -3.44 27.98 22.44
CA ALA A 5 -3.47 27.14 21.26
C ALA A 5 -4.93 26.86 20.88
N ALA A 6 -5.40 27.42 19.77
CA ALA A 6 -6.66 27.01 19.17
C ALA A 6 -6.55 25.55 18.71
N ASP A 7 -7.29 24.65 19.38
CA ASP A 7 -7.45 23.23 19.07
C ASP A 7 -8.02 23.06 17.64
N GLY A 8 -7.11 23.00 16.67
CA GLY A 8 -7.37 23.03 15.24
C GLY A 8 -7.97 21.72 14.72
N ARG A 9 -9.26 21.49 14.96
CA ARG A 9 -10.00 20.39 14.32
C ARG A 9 -10.41 20.79 12.91
N GLY A 10 -9.50 20.61 11.96
CA GLY A 10 -9.76 20.76 10.54
C GLY A 10 -10.37 19.48 9.94
N LEU A 11 -11.48 19.60 9.22
CA LEU A 11 -12.01 18.52 8.38
C LEU A 11 -11.39 18.61 6.98
N LYS A 12 -10.67 17.55 6.56
CA LYS A 12 -10.13 17.44 5.20
C LYS A 12 -11.10 16.65 4.32
N VAL A 13 -11.78 17.35 3.41
CA VAL A 13 -12.60 16.73 2.36
C VAL A 13 -11.84 16.80 1.04
N THR A 14 -11.74 15.69 0.32
CA THR A 14 -11.08 15.61 -0.98
C THR A 14 -12.06 15.08 -2.03
N ILE A 15 -12.30 15.87 -3.08
CA ILE A 15 -13.17 15.51 -4.21
C ILE A 15 -12.26 15.21 -5.39
N GLN A 16 -12.32 13.99 -5.90
CA GLN A 16 -11.51 13.53 -7.04
C GLN A 16 -12.37 12.66 -7.96
N THR A 17 -12.13 12.76 -9.26
CA THR A 17 -12.73 11.89 -10.27
C THR A 17 -11.96 10.55 -10.33
N ALA A 18 -12.19 9.69 -9.35
CA ALA A 18 -11.67 8.33 -9.36
C ALA A 18 -12.76 7.35 -9.82
N SER A 19 -12.42 6.37 -10.66
CA SER A 19 -13.36 5.29 -10.97
C SER A 19 -13.62 4.46 -9.70
N LEU A 20 -14.89 4.09 -9.46
CA LEU A 20 -15.26 3.21 -8.33
C LEU A 20 -14.46 1.89 -8.34
N ARG A 21 -14.13 1.40 -9.54
CA ARG A 21 -13.29 0.22 -9.76
C ARG A 21 -11.87 0.42 -9.19
N ASN A 22 -11.24 1.57 -9.45
CA ASN A 22 -9.91 1.88 -8.91
C ASN A 22 -9.94 1.97 -7.36
N LEU A 23 -10.98 2.58 -6.78
CA LEU A 23 -11.10 2.66 -5.32
C LEU A 23 -11.25 1.28 -4.67
N SER A 24 -12.05 0.39 -5.28
CA SER A 24 -12.23 -0.98 -4.79
C SER A 24 -10.94 -1.80 -4.85
N GLN A 25 -10.14 -1.64 -5.91
CA GLN A 25 -8.85 -2.30 -6.04
C GLN A 25 -7.84 -1.78 -5.02
N ASN A 26 -7.80 -0.45 -4.80
CA ASN A 26 -6.93 0.13 -3.79
C ASN A 26 -7.29 -0.37 -2.38
N ALA A 27 -8.58 -0.42 -2.04
CA ALA A 27 -9.03 -0.98 -0.77
C ALA A 27 -8.67 -2.47 -0.61
N ALA A 28 -8.84 -3.27 -1.66
CA ALA A 28 -8.46 -4.68 -1.66
C ALA A 28 -6.95 -4.88 -1.49
N MET A 29 -6.13 -4.06 -2.15
CA MET A 29 -4.67 -4.07 -2.03
C MET A 29 -4.25 -3.83 -0.58
N TRP A 30 -4.76 -2.78 0.06
CA TRP A 30 -4.42 -2.48 1.45
C TRP A 30 -4.85 -3.58 2.41
N ALA A 31 -6.04 -4.15 2.24
CA ALA A 31 -6.48 -5.29 3.04
C ALA A 31 -5.54 -6.50 2.90
N ALA A 32 -5.15 -6.85 1.67
CA ALA A 32 -4.22 -7.95 1.43
C ALA A 32 -2.83 -7.68 2.01
N LEU A 33 -2.33 -6.44 1.92
CA LEU A 33 -1.05 -6.05 2.51
C LEU A 33 -1.07 -6.08 4.04
N THR A 34 -2.20 -5.72 4.66
CA THR A 34 -2.40 -5.87 6.10
C THR A 34 -2.31 -7.34 6.52
N ASP A 35 -3.02 -8.23 5.82
CA ASP A 35 -2.96 -9.67 6.09
C ASP A 35 -1.52 -10.21 5.98
N VAL A 36 -0.77 -9.76 4.96
CA VAL A 36 0.65 -10.13 4.77
C VAL A 36 1.53 -9.59 5.91
N SER A 37 1.36 -8.32 6.28
CA SER A 37 2.13 -7.64 7.33
C SER A 37 1.96 -8.32 8.70
N GLU A 38 0.74 -8.68 9.05
CA GLU A 38 0.44 -9.33 10.33
C GLU A 38 1.04 -10.74 10.38
N GLN A 39 0.96 -11.48 9.28
CA GLN A 39 1.25 -12.92 9.26
C GLN A 39 2.71 -13.25 8.93
N LEU A 40 3.39 -12.44 8.11
CA LEU A 40 4.74 -12.76 7.65
C LEU A 40 5.83 -12.05 8.43
N ASP A 41 6.96 -12.72 8.56
CA ASP A 41 8.23 -12.16 8.98
C ASP A 41 9.20 -12.21 7.79
N TRP A 42 9.81 -11.08 7.44
CA TRP A 42 10.70 -10.99 6.29
C TRP A 42 12.16 -10.95 6.73
N TYR A 43 12.78 -12.13 6.81
CA TYR A 43 14.18 -12.30 7.24
C TYR A 43 14.48 -11.62 8.59
N GLY A 44 13.61 -11.79 9.58
CA GLY A 44 13.69 -11.17 10.90
C GLY A 44 13.14 -9.76 10.99
N ASN A 45 12.55 -9.23 9.90
CA ASN A 45 11.95 -7.90 9.86
C ASN A 45 10.44 -7.98 9.73
N LYS A 46 9.73 -7.37 10.68
CA LYS A 46 8.30 -7.10 10.56
C LYS A 46 8.09 -5.82 9.78
N LEU A 47 7.65 -5.98 8.54
CA LEU A 47 7.35 -4.89 7.63
C LEU A 47 5.89 -4.46 7.79
N THR A 48 5.67 -3.15 7.77
CA THR A 48 4.35 -2.51 7.68
C THR A 48 3.68 -2.77 6.32
N PRO A 49 2.35 -2.60 6.20
CA PRO A 49 1.65 -2.74 4.90
C PRO A 49 2.25 -1.82 3.81
N GLU A 50 2.66 -0.62 4.18
CA GLU A 50 3.31 0.35 3.29
C GLU A 50 4.67 -0.16 2.77
N GLU A 51 5.48 -0.75 3.65
CA GLU A 51 6.77 -1.33 3.29
C GLU A 51 6.61 -2.58 2.42
N TRP A 52 5.62 -3.44 2.71
CA TRP A 52 5.27 -4.56 1.85
C TRP A 52 4.84 -4.11 0.45
N LYS A 53 4.06 -3.03 0.36
CA LYS A 53 3.65 -2.43 -0.92
C LYS A 53 4.87 -1.96 -1.71
N ASP A 54 5.84 -1.30 -1.06
CA ASP A 54 7.05 -0.84 -1.72
C ASP A 54 7.92 -2.03 -2.19
N LEU A 55 8.08 -3.06 -1.36
CA LEU A 55 8.83 -4.28 -1.68
C LEU A 55 8.22 -5.02 -2.88
N LEU A 56 6.91 -5.26 -2.87
CA LEU A 56 6.23 -6.00 -3.94
C LEU A 56 6.13 -5.18 -5.23
N THR A 57 5.95 -3.86 -5.12
CA THR A 57 5.98 -2.96 -6.28
C THR A 57 7.36 -2.95 -6.95
N ALA A 58 8.45 -3.01 -6.18
CA ALA A 58 9.81 -3.13 -6.71
C ALA A 58 10.04 -4.46 -7.45
N GLY A 59 9.29 -5.52 -7.13
CA GLY A 59 9.29 -6.78 -7.88
C GLY A 59 8.64 -6.69 -9.26
N LEU A 60 7.69 -5.78 -9.47
CA LEU A 60 6.99 -5.60 -10.75
C LEU A 60 7.62 -4.56 -11.66
N ARG A 61 8.29 -3.55 -11.09
CA ARG A 61 8.84 -2.42 -11.83
C ARG A 61 10.29 -2.20 -11.49
N LYS A 62 11.08 -1.91 -12.52
CA LYS A 62 12.46 -1.46 -12.34
C LYS A 62 12.48 -0.17 -11.51
N THR A 63 13.07 -0.24 -10.33
CA THR A 63 13.34 0.92 -9.48
C THR A 63 14.54 1.69 -10.00
N LYS A 64 14.52 3.02 -9.87
CA LYS A 64 15.67 3.86 -10.23
C LYS A 64 16.54 4.06 -8.99
N VAL A 65 17.84 3.77 -9.09
CA VAL A 65 18.80 4.05 -8.02
C VAL A 65 19.61 5.28 -8.43
N VAL A 66 19.75 6.25 -7.52
CA VAL A 66 20.51 7.48 -7.75
C VAL A 66 21.45 7.75 -6.59
N PRO A 67 22.58 8.47 -6.79
CA PRO A 67 23.41 8.96 -5.69
C PRO A 67 22.58 9.79 -4.70
N ASN A 68 22.90 9.67 -3.41
CA ASN A 68 22.34 10.56 -2.39
C ASN A 68 22.96 11.97 -2.48
N LEU A 69 22.39 12.92 -1.72
CA LEU A 69 22.73 14.34 -1.83
C LEU A 69 24.19 14.67 -1.47
N ASP A 70 24.78 13.93 -0.54
CA ASP A 70 26.16 14.07 -0.06
C ASP A 70 27.15 13.17 -0.81
N GLY A 71 26.68 12.32 -1.73
CA GLY A 71 27.51 11.44 -2.55
C GLY A 71 28.12 10.25 -1.79
N SER A 72 27.73 10.02 -0.53
CA SER A 72 28.25 8.93 0.31
C SER A 72 27.57 7.57 0.06
N GLY A 73 26.48 7.56 -0.70
CA GLY A 73 25.65 6.39 -0.89
C GLY A 73 24.61 6.55 -1.99
N PHE A 74 23.50 5.82 -1.86
CA PHE A 74 22.45 5.76 -2.87
C PHE A 74 21.05 5.82 -2.26
N VAL A 75 20.10 6.30 -3.05
CA VAL A 75 18.67 6.30 -2.73
C VAL A 75 17.92 5.52 -3.79
N ILE A 76 17.00 4.66 -3.35
CA ILE A 76 16.09 3.95 -4.24
C ILE A 76 14.85 4.83 -4.45
N LEU A 77 14.61 5.23 -5.70
CA LEU A 77 13.41 5.94 -6.10
C LEU A 77 12.38 4.93 -6.60
N GLY A 78 11.49 4.54 -5.70
CA GLY A 78 10.28 3.79 -6.03
C GLY A 78 9.31 4.62 -6.88
N ARG A 79 8.54 3.96 -7.74
CA ARG A 79 7.40 4.59 -8.43
C ARG A 79 6.23 4.65 -7.45
N ARG A 80 5.50 5.76 -7.41
CA ARG A 80 4.29 5.87 -6.61
C ARG A 80 3.22 4.96 -7.19
N THR A 81 2.53 4.21 -6.32
CA THR A 81 1.38 3.39 -6.72
C THR A 81 0.17 4.25 -7.13
N SER A 82 0.14 5.53 -6.75
CA SER A 82 -0.88 6.50 -7.15
C SER A 82 -0.95 6.75 -8.65
N ASP A 83 0.16 6.52 -9.36
CA ASP A 83 0.28 6.79 -10.80
C ASP A 83 0.08 5.51 -11.62
N MET A 84 -0.29 4.40 -10.98
CA MET A 84 -0.55 3.14 -11.66
C MET A 84 -1.90 3.18 -12.37
N SER A 85 -1.93 2.61 -13.57
CA SER A 85 -3.17 2.28 -14.25
C SER A 85 -3.94 1.18 -13.51
N ILE A 86 -5.24 1.05 -13.80
CA ILE A 86 -6.11 -0.01 -13.27
C ILE A 86 -5.54 -1.41 -13.54
N ARG A 87 -4.90 -1.59 -14.70
CA ARG A 87 -4.27 -2.87 -15.07
C ARG A 87 -3.09 -3.17 -14.17
N GLU A 88 -2.18 -2.21 -14.03
CA GLU A 88 -0.97 -2.40 -13.21
C GLU A 88 -1.32 -2.59 -11.72
N MET A 89 -2.39 -1.96 -11.22
CA MET A 89 -2.92 -2.23 -9.88
C MET A 89 -3.45 -3.66 -9.76
N GLY A 90 -4.10 -4.18 -10.81
CA GLY A 90 -4.52 -5.59 -10.87
C GLY A 90 -3.34 -6.56 -10.82
N GLU A 91 -2.28 -6.27 -11.58
CA GLU A 91 -1.03 -7.07 -11.60
C GLU A 91 -0.34 -7.06 -10.22
N LEU A 92 -0.33 -5.91 -9.52
CA LEU A 92 0.17 -5.82 -8.14
C LEU A 92 -0.66 -6.65 -7.16
N LEU A 93 -1.98 -6.58 -7.27
CA LEU A 93 -2.87 -7.33 -6.39
C LEU A 93 -2.71 -8.85 -6.59
N GLU A 94 -2.60 -9.30 -7.84
CA GLU A 94 -2.33 -10.69 -8.18
C GLU A 94 -0.97 -11.16 -7.62
N LEU A 95 0.08 -10.34 -7.74
CA LEU A 95 1.37 -10.62 -7.12
C LEU A 95 1.28 -10.76 -5.60
N ILE A 96 0.56 -9.85 -4.91
CA ILE A 96 0.38 -9.90 -3.45
C ILE A 96 -0.27 -11.23 -3.04
N TYR A 97 -1.36 -11.62 -3.73
CA TYR A 97 -2.05 -12.87 -3.43
C TYR A 97 -1.20 -14.10 -3.71
N ALA A 98 -0.51 -14.15 -4.85
CA ALA A 98 0.39 -15.25 -5.18
C ALA A 98 1.52 -15.37 -4.13
N PHE A 99 2.19 -14.27 -3.84
CA PHE A 99 3.29 -14.21 -2.87
C PHE A 99 2.86 -14.66 -1.47
N GLY A 100 1.71 -14.19 -1.00
CA GLY A 100 1.16 -14.57 0.29
C GLY A 100 0.70 -16.02 0.33
N ALA A 101 0.04 -16.51 -0.73
CA ALA A 101 -0.43 -17.90 -0.80
C ALA A 101 0.73 -18.90 -0.76
N GLU A 102 1.83 -18.63 -1.47
CA GLU A 102 3.06 -19.43 -1.40
C GLU A 102 3.65 -19.52 0.02
N ARG A 103 3.38 -18.53 0.86
CA ARG A 103 3.89 -18.41 2.24
C ARG A 103 2.84 -18.74 3.30
N GLY A 104 1.68 -19.26 2.88
CA GLY A 104 0.62 -19.68 3.79
C GLY A 104 -0.16 -18.53 4.44
N VAL A 105 -0.11 -17.32 3.88
CA VAL A 105 -0.94 -16.20 4.34
C VAL A 105 -2.41 -16.54 4.11
N LYS A 106 -3.20 -16.39 5.17
CA LYS A 106 -4.66 -16.51 5.10
C LYS A 106 -5.24 -15.12 4.84
N PHE A 107 -5.62 -14.88 3.60
CA PHE A 107 -6.30 -13.65 3.25
C PHE A 107 -7.73 -13.64 3.76
N GLY A 108 -8.14 -12.55 4.41
CA GLY A 108 -9.53 -12.33 4.76
C GLY A 108 -10.36 -12.20 3.48
N LEU A 109 -11.21 -13.17 3.18
CA LEU A 109 -12.21 -13.04 2.12
C LEU A 109 -13.01 -11.77 2.40
N GLY A 110 -12.84 -10.76 1.54
CA GLY A 110 -13.17 -9.37 1.79
C GLY A 110 -14.37 -9.12 2.72
N ALA A 111 -14.10 -8.58 3.91
CA ALA A 111 -15.11 -7.96 4.77
C ALA A 111 -15.86 -6.78 4.09
N ALA A 112 -15.52 -6.45 2.83
CA ALA A 112 -16.13 -5.42 2.01
C ALA A 112 -17.07 -5.93 0.89
N TYR A 113 -17.24 -7.24 0.64
CA TYR A 113 -18.06 -7.72 -0.50
C TYR A 113 -19.40 -8.40 -0.13
N GLY A 114 -19.90 -8.30 1.11
CA GLY A 114 -21.04 -9.14 1.50
C GLY A 114 -21.95 -8.67 2.64
N ARG A 115 -22.02 -7.38 2.98
CA ARG A 115 -23.07 -6.88 3.88
C ARG A 115 -23.90 -5.79 3.21
N ARG A 116 -24.64 -6.18 2.16
CA ARG A 116 -25.95 -5.57 1.94
C ARG A 116 -26.89 -6.28 2.93
N ALA A 117 -27.33 -5.51 3.92
CA ALA A 117 -28.39 -5.89 4.82
C ALA A 117 -29.61 -6.35 4.00
N ALA A 118 -30.09 -7.56 4.31
CA ALA A 118 -31.46 -7.97 4.07
C ALA A 118 -32.31 -7.46 5.24
#